data_AF-A0A7W1H7L0-F1
#
_entry.id   AF-A0A7W1H7L0-F1
#
_cell.length_a   1.000
_cell.length_b   1.000
_cell.length_c   1.000
_cell.angle_alpha   90.00
_cell.angle_beta   90.00
_cell.angle_gamma   90.00
#
_symmetry.space_group_name_H-M   'P 1'
#
loop_
_entity.id
_entity.type
_entity.pdbx_description
1 polymer ?
#
loop_
_entity_poly.entity_id
_entity_poly.type
_entity_poly.pdbx_seq_one_letter_code
_entity_poly.pdbx_strand_id
1 'polypeptide(L)'
;MTLLALISLVAAAALFIALVVFLHFISVELERIGGMKRAGYGLPASYLSKIRLGVRAIEVQTGGLAPEVIKLNGGLTAVRDGLAAIDSNLDGVITAVSAQGAR
;
A
#
# COMPACT_ATOMS: atom_id res chain seq x y z
N MET A 1 -53.43 -31.78 17.21
CA MET A 1 -52.48 -31.21 18.21
C MET A 1 -51.11 -31.89 18.15
N THR A 2 -51.04 -33.23 18.20
CA THR A 2 -49.77 -33.98 18.16
C THR A 2 -48.97 -33.84 16.85
N LEU A 3 -49.63 -33.80 15.69
CA LEU A 3 -48.97 -33.62 14.40
C LEU A 3 -48.28 -32.26 14.27
N LEU A 4 -48.99 -31.17 14.63
CA LEU A 4 -48.40 -29.83 14.62
C LEU A 4 -47.23 -29.73 15.59
N ALA A 5 -47.33 -30.35 16.79
CA ALA A 5 -46.23 -30.38 17.75
C ALA A 5 -45.00 -31.12 17.22
N LEU A 6 -45.18 -32.25 16.52
CA LEU A 6 -44.08 -32.97 15.85
C LEU A 6 -43.43 -32.12 14.75
N ILE A 7 -44.23 -31.45 13.91
CA ILE A 7 -43.71 -30.56 12.87
C ILE A 7 -42.93 -29.41 13.49
N SER A 8 -43.46 -28.77 14.53
CA SER A 8 -42.77 -27.69 15.24
C SER A 8 -41.45 -28.14 15.88
N LEU A 9 -41.40 -29.35 16.45
CA LEU A 9 -40.18 -29.92 17.00
C LEU A 9 -39.11 -30.14 15.92
N VAL A 10 -39.49 -30.72 14.78
CA VAL A 10 -38.58 -30.93 13.64
C VAL A 10 -38.09 -29.60 13.07
N ALA A 11 -38.99 -28.62 12.93
CA ALA A 11 -38.63 -27.29 12.45
C ALA A 11 -37.64 -26.58 13.41
N ALA A 12 -37.86 -26.68 14.72
CA ALA A 12 -36.96 -26.12 15.72
C ALA A 12 -35.58 -26.80 15.68
N ALA A 13 -35.54 -28.12 15.56
CA ALA A 13 -34.28 -28.87 15.42
C ALA A 13 -33.53 -28.49 14.13
N ALA A 14 -34.24 -28.39 13.00
CA ALA A 14 -33.66 -27.97 11.73
C ALA A 14 -33.10 -26.54 11.80
N LEU A 15 -33.81 -25.61 12.45
CA LEU A 15 -33.34 -24.26 12.69
C LEU A 15 -32.05 -24.25 13.52
N PHE A 16 -32.00 -25.05 14.58
CA PHE A 16 -30.81 -25.14 15.44
C PHE A 16 -29.60 -25.70 14.66
N ILE A 17 -29.81 -26.74 13.85
CA ILE A 17 -28.76 -27.30 12.99
C ILE A 17 -28.27 -26.24 11.99
N ALA A 18 -29.19 -25.52 11.33
CA ALA A 18 -28.83 -24.46 10.39
C ALA A 18 -28.02 -23.34 11.07
N LEU A 19 -28.40 -22.96 12.28
CA LEU A 19 -27.68 -21.97 13.10
C LEU A 19 -26.24 -22.44 13.38
N VAL A 20 -26.07 -23.68 13.84
CA VAL A 20 -24.74 -24.25 14.14
C VAL A 20 -23.86 -24.29 12.90
N VAL A 21 -24.40 -24.74 11.76
CA VAL A 21 -23.66 -24.78 10.48
C VAL A 21 -23.24 -23.38 10.05
N PHE A 22 -24.13 -22.40 10.16
CA PHE A 22 -23.83 -21.01 9.79
C PHE A 22 -22.75 -20.39 10.69
N LEU A 23 -22.85 -20.57 12.00
CA LEU A 23 -21.82 -20.10 12.93
C LEU A 23 -20.47 -20.78 12.68
N HIS A 24 -20.48 -22.07 12.34
CA HIS A 24 -19.26 -22.79 11.99
C HIS A 24 -18.57 -22.19 10.76
N PHE A 25 -19.34 -21.88 9.70
CA PHE A 25 -18.79 -21.22 8.51
C PHE A 25 -18.22 -19.84 8.82
N ILE A 26 -18.92 -19.02 9.61
CA ILE A 26 -18.41 -17.72 10.04
C ILE A 26 -17.09 -17.88 10.81
N SER A 27 -17.04 -18.82 11.76
CA SER A 27 -15.84 -19.08 12.56
C SER A 27 -14.63 -19.45 11.68
N VAL A 28 -14.81 -20.36 10.72
CA VAL A 28 -13.75 -20.77 9.78
C VAL A 28 -13.26 -19.59 8.93
N GLU A 29 -14.16 -18.72 8.47
CA GLU A 29 -13.77 -17.57 7.66
C GLU A 29 -13.05 -16.50 8.48
N LEU A 30 -13.51 -16.21 9.70
CA LEU A 30 -12.81 -15.33 10.63
C LEU A 30 -11.41 -15.85 10.97
N GLU A 31 -11.25 -17.17 11.11
CA GLU A 31 -9.94 -17.79 11.29
C GLU A 31 -9.00 -17.54 10.10
N ARG A 32 -9.52 -17.58 8.87
CA ARG A 32 -8.73 -17.27 7.66
C ARG A 32 -8.37 -15.80 7.56
N ILE A 33 -9.25 -14.89 7.98
CA ILE A 33 -9.01 -13.44 7.92
C ILE A 33 -7.94 -13.02 8.93
N GLY A 34 -8.12 -13.38 10.21
CA GLY A 34 -7.30 -12.85 11.30
C GLY A 34 -6.99 -13.84 12.42
N GLY A 35 -7.44 -15.09 12.32
CA GLY A 35 -7.27 -16.09 13.37
C GLY A 35 -5.81 -16.45 13.65
N MET A 36 -5.53 -16.76 14.92
CA MET A 36 -4.22 -17.19 15.41
C MET A 36 -3.94 -18.68 15.18
N LYS A 37 -4.49 -19.31 14.12
CA LYS A 37 -4.10 -20.68 13.80
C LYS A 37 -2.61 -20.68 13.49
N ARG A 38 -1.82 -21.24 14.41
CA ARG A 38 -0.41 -21.57 14.18
C ARG A 38 -0.38 -22.52 12.99
N ALA A 39 -0.19 -21.98 11.78
CA ALA A 39 0.42 -22.78 10.74
C ALA A 39 1.75 -23.26 11.34
N GLY A 40 1.88 -24.57 11.51
CA GLY A 40 3.14 -25.16 11.97
C GLY A 40 4.29 -24.55 11.16
N TYR A 41 5.36 -24.19 11.86
CA TYR A 41 6.60 -23.64 11.30
C TYR A 41 6.42 -22.34 10.47
N GLY A 42 6.08 -21.23 11.15
CA GLY A 42 6.54 -19.89 10.74
C GLY A 42 5.84 -19.18 9.57
N LEU A 43 4.81 -19.76 8.94
CA LEU A 43 4.11 -19.12 7.81
C LEU A 43 2.92 -18.24 8.27
N PRO A 44 2.71 -17.06 7.64
CA PRO A 44 1.53 -16.23 7.87
C PRO A 44 0.26 -16.98 7.44
N ALA A 45 -0.50 -17.48 8.42
CA ALA A 45 -1.67 -18.31 8.19
C ALA A 45 -2.88 -17.51 7.69
N SER A 46 -3.01 -16.24 8.09
CA SER A 46 -4.21 -15.43 7.85
C SER A 46 -4.01 -14.33 6.81
N TYR A 47 -5.08 -13.87 6.16
CA TYR A 47 -5.04 -12.80 5.17
C TYR A 47 -4.43 -11.51 5.74
N LEU A 48 -4.82 -11.11 6.96
CA LEU A 48 -4.27 -9.91 7.62
C LEU A 48 -2.77 -10.04 7.89
N SER A 49 -2.27 -11.23 8.22
CA SER A 49 -0.84 -11.44 8.44
C SER A 49 -0.03 -11.27 7.16
N LYS A 50 -0.57 -11.71 6.01
CA LYS A 50 0.01 -11.47 4.68
C LYS A 50 -0.02 -9.99 4.30
N ILE A 51 -1.15 -9.32 4.52
CA ILE A 51 -1.30 -7.87 4.26
C ILE A 51 -0.28 -7.09 5.08
N ARG A 52 -0.13 -7.38 6.38
CA ARG A 52 0.84 -6.71 7.25
C ARG A 52 2.29 -6.88 6.73
N LEU A 53 2.63 -8.07 6.25
CA LEU A 53 3.96 -8.33 5.69
C LEU A 53 4.17 -7.53 4.39
N GLY A 54 3.17 -7.50 3.51
CA GLY A 54 3.20 -6.70 2.28
C GLY A 54 3.31 -5.19 2.54
N VAL A 55 2.50 -4.66 3.48
CA VAL A 55 2.55 -3.24 3.88
C VAL A 55 3.91 -2.88 4.46
N ARG A 56 4.51 -3.76 5.28
CA ARG A 56 5.85 -3.54 5.82
C ARG A 56 6.92 -3.53 4.73
N ALA A 57 6.81 -4.40 3.72
CA ALA A 57 7.73 -4.38 2.58
C ALA A 57 7.62 -3.06 1.80
N ILE A 58 6.40 -2.57 1.58
CA ILE A 58 6.15 -1.25 0.96
C ILE A 58 6.75 -0.13 1.79
N GLU A 59 6.55 -0.13 3.12
CA GLU A 59 7.12 0.87 4.03
C GLU A 59 8.65 0.90 3.94
N VAL A 60 9.31 -0.26 3.96
CA VAL A 60 10.77 -0.35 3.85
C VAL A 60 11.27 0.15 2.49
N GLN A 61 10.57 -0.20 1.41
CA GLN A 61 10.95 0.24 0.06
C GLN A 61 10.70 1.74 -0.18
N THR A 62 9.63 2.28 0.40
CA THR A 62 9.21 3.68 0.19
C THR A 62 9.82 4.65 1.21
N GLY A 63 10.31 4.17 2.35
CA GLY A 63 10.92 5.00 3.40
C GLY A 63 12.15 5.80 2.93
N GLY A 64 12.85 5.30 1.90
CA GLY A 64 13.99 6.00 1.28
C GLY A 64 13.60 7.06 0.24
N LEU A 65 12.35 7.15 -0.19
CA LEU A 65 11.95 8.05 -1.29
C LEU A 65 12.06 9.53 -0.90
N ALA A 66 11.65 9.89 0.32
CA ALA A 66 11.67 11.29 0.78
C ALA A 66 13.07 11.94 0.71
N PRO A 67 14.14 11.36 1.29
CA PRO A 67 15.48 11.94 1.17
C PRO A 67 16.00 11.94 -0.27
N GLU A 68 15.66 10.95 -1.08
CA GLU A 68 16.12 10.86 -2.46
C GLU A 68 15.47 11.93 -3.36
N VAL A 69 14.18 12.22 -3.15
CA VAL A 69 13.48 13.34 -3.80
C VAL A 69 14.07 14.69 -3.39
N ILE A 70 14.45 14.87 -2.12
CA ILE A 70 15.13 16.09 -1.65
C ILE A 70 16.47 16.28 -2.36
N LYS A 71 17.30 15.23 -2.44
CA LYS A 71 18.59 15.28 -3.15
C LYS A 71 18.40 15.60 -4.63
N LEU A 72 17.45 14.93 -5.28
CA LEU A 72 17.13 15.15 -6.69
C LEU A 72 16.74 16.61 -6.96
N ASN A 73 15.83 17.15 -6.15
CA ASN A 73 15.41 18.55 -6.28
C ASN A 73 16.56 19.52 -6.03
N GLY A 74 17.44 19.23 -5.07
CA GLY A 74 18.65 20.01 -4.84
C GLY A 74 19.58 20.03 -6.06
N GLY A 75 19.83 18.85 -6.64
CA GLY A 75 20.63 18.72 -7.86
C GLY A 75 20.03 19.45 -9.06
N LEU A 76 18.72 19.31 -9.29
CA LEU A 76 18.00 20.02 -10.35
C LEU A 76 18.04 21.54 -10.16
N THR A 77 17.94 22.01 -8.91
CA THR A 77 18.08 23.44 -8.58
C THR A 77 19.48 23.94 -8.95
N ALA A 78 20.53 23.20 -8.57
CA ALA A 78 21.91 23.57 -8.90
C ALA A 78 22.16 23.59 -10.42
N VAL A 79 21.61 22.62 -11.16
CA VAL A 79 21.70 22.57 -12.63
C VAL A 79 21.02 23.79 -13.25
N ARG A 80 19.80 24.11 -12.81
CA ARG A 80 19.07 25.30 -13.26
C ARG A 80 19.88 26.58 -13.05
N ASP A 81 20.45 26.75 -11.85
CA ASP A 81 21.20 27.95 -11.50
C ASP A 81 22.51 28.06 -12.31
N GLY A 82 23.19 26.93 -12.54
CA GLY A 82 24.36 26.87 -13.42
C GLY A 82 24.04 27.21 -14.88
N LEU A 83 22.90 26.73 -15.41
CA LEU A 83 22.45 27.07 -16.76
C LEU A 83 22.13 28.56 -16.89
N ALA A 84 21.48 29.17 -15.90
CA ALA A 84 21.22 30.61 -15.90
C ALA A 84 22.51 31.44 -15.88
N ALA A 85 23.54 30.99 -15.16
CA ALA A 85 24.85 31.64 -15.15
C ALA A 85 25.56 31.52 -16.52
N ILE A 86 25.43 30.38 -17.19
CA ILE A 86 25.98 30.18 -18.55
C ILE A 86 25.29 31.13 -19.54
N ASP A 87 23.96 31.21 -19.50
CA ASP A 87 23.14 32.09 -20.34
C ASP A 87 23.55 33.56 -20.18
N SER A 88 23.65 34.04 -18.93
CA SER A 88 24.10 35.39 -18.63
C SER A 88 25.52 35.69 -19.14
N ASN A 89 26.43 34.72 -19.06
CA ASN A 89 27.78 34.88 -19.59
C ASN A 89 27.79 34.93 -21.12
N LEU A 90 26.99 34.10 -21.79
CA LEU A 90 26.84 34.10 -23.25
C LEU A 90 26.30 35.45 -23.75
N ASP A 91 25.29 36.01 -23.11
CA ASP A 91 24.77 37.34 -23.42
C ASP A 91 25.85 38.43 -23.29
N GLY A 92 26.67 38.35 -22.25
CA GLY A 92 27.80 39.26 -22.05
C GLY A 92 28.84 39.15 -23.17
N VAL A 93 29.20 37.93 -23.57
CA VAL A 93 30.14 37.67 -24.67
C VAL A 93 29.58 38.18 -26.00
N ILE A 94 28.31 37.91 -26.30
CA ILE A 94 27.64 38.38 -27.53
C ILE A 94 27.67 39.92 -27.58
N THR A 95 27.36 40.59 -26.47
CA THR A 95 27.38 42.04 -26.37
C THR A 95 28.80 42.59 -26.63
N ALA A 96 29.82 42.00 -26.00
CA ALA A 96 31.21 42.41 -26.17
C ALA A 96 31.73 42.23 -27.61
N VAL A 97 31.42 41.08 -28.23
CA VAL A 97 31.78 40.80 -29.63
C VAL A 97 31.07 41.76 -30.58
N SER A 98 29.79 42.03 -30.35
CA SER A 98 29.01 42.99 -31.16
C SER A 98 29.59 44.41 -31.07
N ALA A 99 30.06 44.82 -29.89
CA ALA A 99 30.70 46.12 -29.69
C ALA A 99 32.09 46.22 -30.36
N GLN A 100 32.84 45.11 -30.46
CA GLN A 100 34.10 45.06 -31.20
C GLN A 100 33.90 45.10 -32.71
N GLY A 101 32.91 44.39 -33.25
CA GLY A 101 32.62 44.35 -34.69
C GLY A 101 31.99 45.63 -35.26
N ALA A 102 31.49 46.53 -34.40
CA ALA A 102 30.97 47.84 -34.79
C ALA A 102 32.04 48.95 -34.87
N ARG A 103 33.31 48.62 -34.57
CA ARG A 103 34.49 49.48 -34.79
C ARG A 103 35.20 49.10 -36.07
#